data_AF-A0AAW9JQI2-F1
#
_entry.id   AF-A0AAW9JQI2-F1
#
_cell.length_a   1.000
_cell.length_b   1.000
_cell.length_c   1.000
_cell.angle_alpha   90.00
_cell.angle_beta   90.00
_cell.angle_gamma   90.00
#
_symmetry.space_group_name_H-M   'P 1'
#
loop_
_entity.id
_entity.type
_entity.pdbx_description
1 polymer ?
#
loop_
_entity_poly.entity_id
_entity_poly.type
_entity_poly.pdbx_seq_one_letter_code
_entity_poly.pdbx_strand_id
1 'polypeptide(L)'
;MKVFSDVEVFQCLKEYYNSFIDEGIIKIVKDDNDILVWEEQKSGYKIAISREKFISPKQVRRPWKMYWVSRLFQEYNYKLDNPKIEFFKDKGFYIKNTAEFLFHYTLIESEYPDHPMLKFNIDDVEFEIGEPSDMFKVMFHHISDDDNFEWENIHTIKLKNVDKKMLESYLQHAMYIIHKFAPSDLVGDYPQVYQYLYTHDYFTEPEEILEGEVSNNFRMGKYTDPISFYNEGKQKKDFLSFYKVLEYFFIINRKDDFEAHIKTYIKDKDLDEMIRGISDVYNDKERNLIEILINKIEHIEPILDLAFSKGLISNQDDKKEFANNLYEYRNSRVHGKGGANFELLVPAILNSDDSNEWEIIIENLAELVILQFCYSQSE
;
A
#
# COMPACT_ATOMS: atom_id res chain seq x y z
N MET A 1 -15.66 -24.55 -36.51
CA MET A 1 -14.35 -24.31 -35.86
C MET A 1 -14.14 -25.38 -34.80
N LYS A 2 -12.97 -26.04 -34.70
CA LYS A 2 -12.77 -27.07 -33.66
C LYS A 2 -12.78 -26.41 -32.28
N VAL A 3 -13.59 -26.96 -31.38
CA VAL A 3 -13.52 -26.77 -29.93
C VAL A 3 -12.59 -27.86 -29.38
N PHE A 4 -11.71 -27.52 -28.45
CA PHE A 4 -10.88 -28.49 -27.75
C PHE A 4 -11.60 -29.06 -26.53
N SER A 5 -11.29 -30.31 -26.18
CA SER A 5 -11.66 -30.89 -24.89
C SER A 5 -10.69 -30.44 -23.78
N ASP A 6 -11.15 -30.46 -22.53
CA ASP A 6 -10.40 -30.03 -21.35
C ASP A 6 -9.00 -30.64 -21.26
N VAL A 7 -8.86 -31.91 -21.65
CA VAL A 7 -7.57 -32.63 -21.69
C VAL A 7 -6.65 -32.08 -22.77
N GLU A 8 -7.17 -31.77 -23.96
CA GLU A 8 -6.37 -31.16 -25.03
C GLU A 8 -5.97 -29.71 -24.70
N VAL A 9 -6.80 -28.98 -23.95
CA VAL A 9 -6.46 -27.64 -23.44
C VAL A 9 -5.36 -27.76 -22.37
N PHE A 10 -5.49 -28.72 -21.46
CA PHE A 10 -4.51 -28.94 -20.39
C PHE A 10 -3.15 -29.40 -20.93
N GLN A 11 -3.13 -30.27 -21.95
CA GLN A 11 -1.91 -30.66 -22.66
C GLN A 11 -1.19 -29.48 -23.36
N CYS A 12 -1.85 -28.34 -23.56
CA CYS A 12 -1.19 -27.13 -24.08
C CYS A 12 -0.32 -26.42 -23.02
N LEU A 13 -0.44 -26.74 -21.71
CA LEU A 13 0.33 -26.05 -20.66
C LEU A 13 1.85 -26.19 -20.81
N LYS A 14 2.33 -27.32 -21.33
CA LYS A 14 3.75 -27.54 -21.60
C LYS A 14 4.29 -26.67 -22.74
N GLU A 15 3.47 -26.46 -23.76
CA GLU A 15 3.77 -25.58 -24.89
C GLU A 15 3.68 -24.10 -24.48
N TYR A 16 2.77 -23.77 -23.55
CA TYR A 16 2.66 -22.44 -22.94
C TYR A 16 3.94 -22.05 -22.16
N TYR A 17 4.51 -22.95 -21.36
CA TYR A 17 5.75 -22.69 -20.62
C TYR A 17 7.05 -22.99 -21.40
N ASN A 18 7.01 -23.18 -22.72
CA ASN A 18 8.15 -23.76 -23.45
C ASN A 18 9.41 -22.86 -23.44
N SER A 19 9.28 -21.53 -23.45
CA SER A 19 10.41 -20.59 -23.30
C SER A 19 11.19 -20.83 -22.01
N PHE A 20 10.50 -20.80 -20.86
CA PHE A 20 11.09 -21.03 -19.54
C PHE A 20 11.69 -22.44 -19.36
N ILE A 21 11.27 -23.42 -20.17
CA ILE A 21 11.87 -24.77 -20.20
C ILE A 21 13.17 -24.75 -21.02
N ASP A 22 13.16 -24.14 -22.21
CA ASP A 22 14.33 -24.08 -23.10
C ASP A 22 15.44 -23.15 -22.55
N GLU A 23 15.06 -22.07 -21.85
CA GLU A 23 15.94 -21.19 -21.09
C GLU A 23 16.47 -21.82 -19.79
N GLY A 24 15.90 -22.95 -19.36
CA GLY A 24 16.31 -23.68 -18.15
C GLY A 24 15.84 -23.06 -16.83
N ILE A 25 14.94 -22.07 -16.86
CA ILE A 25 14.33 -21.45 -15.68
C ILE A 25 13.48 -22.49 -14.91
N ILE A 26 12.69 -23.30 -15.61
CA ILE A 26 11.92 -24.40 -15.03
C ILE A 26 12.28 -25.75 -15.64
N LYS A 27 12.07 -26.83 -14.87
CA LYS A 27 11.98 -28.19 -15.40
C LYS A 27 10.61 -28.79 -15.10
N ILE A 28 10.05 -29.52 -16.06
CA ILE A 28 8.83 -30.29 -15.85
C ILE A 28 9.16 -31.57 -15.06
N VAL A 29 8.58 -31.70 -13.87
CA VAL A 29 8.78 -32.82 -12.94
C VAL A 29 7.66 -33.85 -13.06
N LYS A 30 6.46 -33.44 -13.47
CA LYS A 30 5.34 -34.33 -13.81
C LYS A 30 4.50 -33.72 -14.93
N ASP A 31 4.02 -34.56 -15.82
CA ASP A 31 3.29 -34.21 -17.04
C ASP A 31 2.32 -35.36 -17.36
N ASP A 32 1.03 -35.19 -17.04
CA ASP A 32 -0.03 -36.12 -17.44
C ASP A 32 -1.37 -35.38 -17.70
N ASN A 33 -2.43 -36.13 -18.00
CA ASN A 33 -3.73 -35.58 -18.40
C ASN A 33 -4.48 -34.83 -17.29
N ASP A 34 -4.04 -34.92 -16.03
CA ASP A 34 -4.77 -34.39 -14.86
C ASP A 34 -3.91 -33.44 -14.01
N ILE A 35 -2.58 -33.54 -14.04
CA ILE A 35 -1.67 -32.65 -13.31
C ILE A 35 -0.34 -32.42 -14.06
N LEU A 36 0.03 -31.14 -14.18
CA LEU A 36 1.38 -30.68 -14.52
C LEU A 36 2.07 -30.26 -13.22
N VAL A 37 3.35 -30.60 -13.06
CA VAL A 37 4.20 -30.09 -11.98
C VAL A 37 5.50 -29.59 -12.57
N TRP A 38 5.83 -28.32 -12.35
CA TRP A 38 7.12 -27.74 -12.69
C TRP A 38 7.91 -27.38 -11.43
N GLU A 39 9.23 -27.29 -11.58
CA GLU A 39 10.17 -26.89 -10.54
C GLU A 39 11.04 -25.75 -11.10
N GLU A 40 11.09 -24.62 -10.41
CA GLU A 40 11.96 -23.48 -10.75
C GLU A 40 13.39 -23.77 -10.22
N GLN A 41 14.42 -23.58 -11.05
CA GLN A 41 15.77 -24.11 -10.77
C GLN A 41 16.55 -23.37 -9.68
N LYS A 42 16.36 -22.06 -9.55
CA LYS A 42 17.08 -21.16 -8.63
C LYS A 42 16.66 -21.37 -7.18
N SER A 43 15.36 -21.59 -6.95
CA SER A 43 14.75 -21.81 -5.63
C SER A 43 14.45 -23.26 -5.29
N GLY A 44 14.34 -24.14 -6.30
CA GLY A 44 13.85 -25.51 -6.14
C GLY A 44 12.37 -25.62 -5.76
N TYR A 45 11.60 -24.52 -5.87
CA TYR A 45 10.17 -24.51 -5.57
C TYR A 45 9.38 -25.29 -6.63
N LYS A 46 8.43 -26.12 -6.16
CA LYS A 46 7.56 -26.95 -7.01
C LYS A 46 6.15 -26.39 -7.04
N ILE A 47 5.66 -26.13 -8.24
CA ILE A 47 4.32 -25.65 -8.51
C ILE A 47 3.55 -26.74 -9.24
N ALA A 48 2.44 -27.16 -8.65
CA ALA A 48 1.46 -28.05 -9.25
C ALA A 48 0.32 -27.23 -9.88
N ILE A 49 -0.21 -27.70 -11.00
CA ILE A 49 -1.43 -27.21 -11.64
C ILE A 49 -2.26 -28.44 -11.98
N SER A 50 -3.50 -28.54 -11.49
CA SER A 50 -4.40 -29.65 -11.84
C SER A 50 -5.51 -29.21 -12.78
N ARG A 51 -5.87 -30.10 -13.72
CA ARG A 51 -6.84 -29.83 -14.79
C ARG A 51 -8.22 -29.44 -14.25
N GLU A 52 -8.65 -30.07 -13.16
CA GLU A 52 -9.96 -29.82 -12.51
C GLU A 52 -10.11 -28.38 -12.01
N LYS A 53 -9.02 -27.74 -11.57
CA LYS A 53 -9.03 -26.37 -11.01
C LYS A 53 -8.58 -25.32 -12.02
N PHE A 54 -7.80 -25.70 -13.03
CA PHE A 54 -7.34 -24.82 -14.10
C PHE A 54 -8.42 -24.55 -15.16
N ILE A 55 -9.22 -25.56 -15.52
CA ILE A 55 -10.19 -25.44 -16.62
C ILE A 55 -11.47 -24.73 -16.15
N SER A 56 -11.58 -23.45 -16.49
CA SER A 56 -12.83 -22.69 -16.47
C SER A 56 -13.75 -23.15 -17.62
N PRO A 57 -15.10 -23.13 -17.50
CA PRO A 57 -16.04 -23.59 -18.54
C PRO A 57 -16.11 -22.74 -19.84
N LYS A 58 -15.04 -22.03 -20.20
CA LYS A 58 -14.88 -21.23 -21.42
C LYS A 58 -14.55 -22.15 -22.62
N GLN A 59 -15.22 -21.98 -23.76
CA GLN A 59 -14.96 -22.81 -24.95
C GLN A 59 -13.67 -22.41 -25.68
N VAL A 60 -12.59 -23.18 -25.51
CA VAL A 60 -11.32 -23.00 -26.22
C VAL A 60 -11.43 -23.41 -27.69
N ARG A 61 -11.02 -22.54 -28.63
CA ARG A 61 -11.20 -22.74 -30.09
C ARG A 61 -9.92 -22.49 -30.90
N ARG A 62 -9.75 -23.27 -31.98
CA ARG A 62 -8.47 -23.51 -32.69
C ARG A 62 -8.05 -22.48 -33.78
N PRO A 63 -8.14 -21.17 -33.52
CA PRO A 63 -7.01 -20.29 -33.84
C PRO A 63 -6.29 -19.80 -32.58
N TRP A 64 -7.05 -19.61 -31.49
CA TRP A 64 -6.68 -18.79 -30.34
C TRP A 64 -6.25 -19.63 -29.13
N LYS A 65 -5.61 -20.80 -29.35
CA LYS A 65 -5.41 -21.78 -28.27
C LYS A 65 -4.59 -21.24 -27.09
N MET A 66 -3.49 -20.52 -27.35
CA MET A 66 -2.62 -19.98 -26.29
C MET A 66 -3.22 -18.74 -25.65
N TYR A 67 -3.81 -17.85 -26.44
CA TYR A 67 -4.65 -16.76 -25.92
C TYR A 67 -5.70 -17.27 -24.91
N TRP A 68 -6.38 -18.38 -25.21
CA TRP A 68 -7.34 -18.98 -24.27
C TRP A 68 -6.68 -19.63 -23.04
N VAL A 69 -5.48 -20.22 -23.15
CA VAL A 69 -4.72 -20.75 -22.00
C VAL A 69 -4.26 -19.61 -21.09
N SER A 70 -3.74 -18.52 -21.64
CA SER A 70 -3.43 -17.29 -20.91
C SER A 70 -4.68 -16.70 -20.22
N ARG A 71 -5.81 -16.57 -20.94
CA ARG A 71 -7.12 -16.18 -20.38
C ARG A 71 -7.75 -17.19 -19.40
N LEU A 72 -7.10 -18.33 -19.14
CA LEU A 72 -7.39 -19.22 -18.00
C LEU A 72 -6.44 -18.92 -16.83
N PHE A 73 -5.14 -18.70 -17.07
CA PHE A 73 -4.20 -18.24 -16.04
C PHE A 73 -4.58 -16.91 -15.40
N GLN A 74 -5.11 -15.96 -16.19
CA GLN A 74 -5.74 -14.71 -15.72
C GLN A 74 -6.92 -14.91 -14.75
N GLU A 75 -7.42 -16.13 -14.54
CA GLU A 75 -8.42 -16.46 -13.50
C GLU A 75 -7.97 -17.61 -12.58
N TYR A 76 -6.77 -18.16 -12.78
CA TYR A 76 -6.27 -19.29 -12.01
C TYR A 76 -5.62 -18.82 -10.71
N ASN A 77 -5.93 -19.52 -9.63
CA ASN A 77 -5.33 -19.26 -8.33
C ASN A 77 -4.43 -20.44 -7.93
N TYR A 78 -3.11 -20.25 -8.02
CA TYR A 78 -2.11 -21.27 -7.69
C TYR A 78 -2.27 -21.88 -6.29
N LYS A 79 -2.83 -21.15 -5.31
CA LYS A 79 -3.10 -21.66 -3.96
C LYS A 79 -4.07 -22.86 -3.93
N LEU A 80 -4.92 -23.01 -4.95
CA LEU A 80 -5.88 -24.12 -5.06
C LEU A 80 -5.19 -25.49 -5.21
N ASP A 81 -4.00 -25.53 -5.82
CA ASP A 81 -3.13 -26.72 -5.90
C ASP A 81 -1.92 -26.65 -4.96
N ASN A 82 -1.49 -25.46 -4.59
CA ASN A 82 -0.27 -25.21 -3.82
C ASN A 82 -0.59 -24.52 -2.48
N PRO A 83 -1.15 -25.22 -1.48
CA PRO A 83 -1.64 -24.60 -0.22
C PRO A 83 -0.53 -24.01 0.68
N LYS A 84 0.75 -24.13 0.29
CA LYS A 84 1.90 -23.47 0.93
C LYS A 84 2.21 -22.08 0.35
N ILE A 85 1.45 -21.66 -0.66
CA ILE A 85 1.55 -20.37 -1.33
C ILE A 85 0.34 -19.53 -0.95
N GLU A 86 0.54 -18.24 -0.68
CA GLU A 86 -0.52 -17.25 -0.81
C GLU A 86 -0.33 -16.56 -2.17
N PHE A 87 -1.39 -16.51 -2.97
CA PHE A 87 -1.35 -15.97 -4.32
C PHE A 87 -2.32 -14.79 -4.40
N PHE A 88 -1.79 -13.63 -4.74
CA PHE A 88 -2.52 -12.38 -4.85
C PHE A 88 -2.72 -12.12 -6.34
N LYS A 89 -3.95 -12.33 -6.81
CA LYS A 89 -4.31 -12.29 -8.24
C LYS A 89 -3.82 -10.99 -8.88
N ASP A 90 -3.06 -11.12 -9.96
CA ASP A 90 -2.44 -10.01 -10.72
C ASP A 90 -1.63 -9.01 -9.86
N LYS A 91 -1.15 -9.44 -8.67
CA LYS A 91 -0.37 -8.62 -7.73
C LYS A 91 0.98 -9.25 -7.34
N GLY A 92 0.99 -10.54 -6.99
CA GLY A 92 2.18 -11.18 -6.43
C GLY A 92 1.92 -12.46 -5.65
N PHE A 93 2.94 -12.93 -4.92
CA PHE A 93 2.88 -14.17 -4.16
C PHE A 93 3.68 -14.13 -2.85
N TYR A 94 3.36 -15.07 -1.96
CA TYR A 94 4.14 -15.41 -0.77
C TYR A 94 4.39 -16.93 -0.75
N ILE A 95 5.64 -17.34 -0.52
CA ILE A 95 6.04 -18.74 -0.38
C ILE A 95 7.12 -18.90 0.72
N LYS A 96 6.89 -19.85 1.65
CA LYS A 96 7.69 -20.08 2.88
C LYS A 96 7.85 -18.84 3.78
N ASN A 97 8.81 -17.96 3.46
CA ASN A 97 9.28 -16.77 4.16
C ASN A 97 9.79 -15.70 3.15
N THR A 98 9.37 -15.81 1.89
CA THR A 98 9.70 -14.91 0.80
C THR A 98 8.40 -14.43 0.16
N ALA A 99 8.33 -13.17 -0.20
CA ALA A 99 7.23 -12.61 -0.98
C ALA A 99 7.75 -11.74 -2.12
N GLU A 100 6.93 -11.55 -3.14
CA GLU A 100 7.25 -10.72 -4.29
C GLU A 100 5.96 -10.16 -4.90
N PHE A 101 5.95 -8.85 -5.12
CA PHE A 101 4.79 -8.12 -5.60
C PHE A 101 5.18 -7.12 -6.68
N LEU A 102 4.28 -6.86 -7.62
CA LEU A 102 4.37 -5.71 -8.52
C LEU A 102 4.54 -4.42 -7.71
N PHE A 103 5.47 -3.58 -8.15
CA PHE A 103 5.81 -2.31 -7.53
C PHE A 103 5.86 -1.23 -8.60
N HIS A 104 5.33 -0.06 -8.30
CA HIS A 104 5.43 1.13 -9.14
C HIS A 104 5.84 2.33 -8.27
N TYR A 105 6.87 3.06 -8.72
CA TYR A 105 7.26 4.39 -8.24
C TYR A 105 8.18 5.07 -9.27
N THR A 106 7.71 6.08 -10.00
CA THR A 106 8.43 6.65 -11.15
C THR A 106 9.85 7.10 -10.77
N LEU A 107 10.00 7.73 -9.60
CA LEU A 107 11.30 8.12 -9.04
C LEU A 107 12.35 6.99 -9.01
N ILE A 108 11.97 5.77 -8.64
CA ILE A 108 12.90 4.63 -8.55
C ILE A 108 13.02 3.88 -9.87
N GLU A 109 11.96 3.85 -10.68
CA GLU A 109 11.90 3.06 -11.92
C GLU A 109 12.54 3.78 -13.12
N SER A 110 12.49 5.11 -13.14
CA SER A 110 12.88 5.94 -14.30
C SER A 110 13.89 7.03 -13.96
N GLU A 111 13.76 7.69 -12.81
CA GLU A 111 14.53 8.90 -12.49
C GLU A 111 15.87 8.57 -11.81
N TYR A 112 15.82 7.68 -10.81
CA TYR A 112 16.96 7.23 -10.00
C TYR A 112 17.02 5.69 -9.89
N PRO A 113 17.29 4.97 -11.00
CA PRO A 113 17.37 3.50 -11.04
C PRO A 113 18.56 2.88 -10.28
N ASP A 114 19.41 3.70 -9.65
CA ASP A 114 20.50 3.30 -8.74
C ASP A 114 20.25 3.76 -7.28
N HIS A 115 19.06 4.27 -6.94
CA HIS A 115 18.79 4.90 -5.62
C HIS A 115 19.03 3.94 -4.42
N PRO A 116 19.62 4.39 -3.30
CA PRO A 116 19.87 3.53 -2.12
C PRO A 116 18.65 2.76 -1.60
N MET A 117 17.44 3.32 -1.74
CA MET A 117 16.17 2.65 -1.35
C MET A 117 15.76 1.45 -2.22
N LEU A 118 16.55 1.07 -3.22
CA LEU A 118 16.39 -0.22 -3.91
C LEU A 118 16.61 -1.41 -2.97
N LYS A 119 17.48 -1.29 -1.95
CA LYS A 119 17.85 -2.39 -1.05
C LYS A 119 18.01 -1.93 0.40
N PHE A 120 17.01 -2.23 1.23
CA PHE A 120 16.94 -1.82 2.64
C PHE A 120 16.34 -2.93 3.51
N ASN A 121 16.45 -2.78 4.82
CA ASN A 121 15.84 -3.68 5.80
C ASN A 121 14.84 -2.96 6.69
N ILE A 122 13.77 -3.63 7.10
CA ILE A 122 12.92 -3.22 8.22
C ILE A 122 13.03 -4.32 9.28
N ASP A 123 13.69 -4.00 10.40
CA ASP A 123 14.17 -4.97 11.41
C ASP A 123 14.98 -6.12 10.78
N ASP A 124 14.46 -7.35 10.71
CA ASP A 124 15.13 -8.52 10.11
C ASP A 124 14.59 -8.93 8.72
N VAL A 125 13.63 -8.17 8.17
CA VAL A 125 13.08 -8.38 6.83
C VAL A 125 13.86 -7.59 5.80
N GLU A 126 14.45 -8.31 4.84
CA GLU A 126 15.19 -7.74 3.71
C GLU A 126 14.23 -7.33 2.59
N PHE A 127 14.39 -6.13 2.03
CA PHE A 127 13.66 -5.61 0.87
C PHE A 127 14.60 -5.43 -0.33
N GLU A 128 14.11 -5.78 -1.51
CA GLU A 128 14.82 -5.64 -2.78
C GLU A 128 13.84 -5.22 -3.88
N ILE A 129 13.98 -4.00 -4.40
CA ILE A 129 13.25 -3.49 -5.56
C ILE A 129 14.06 -3.76 -6.84
N GLY A 130 13.39 -4.10 -7.93
CA GLY A 130 14.03 -4.29 -9.24
C GLY A 130 13.23 -5.23 -10.15
N GLU A 131 13.88 -5.72 -11.21
CA GLU A 131 13.34 -6.73 -12.15
C GLU A 131 12.60 -7.89 -11.45
N PRO A 132 11.51 -8.43 -12.02
CA PRO A 132 10.78 -9.56 -11.45
C PRO A 132 11.62 -10.83 -11.47
N SER A 133 11.54 -11.64 -10.42
CA SER A 133 12.25 -12.92 -10.36
C SER A 133 11.75 -13.90 -11.43
N ASP A 134 12.57 -14.90 -11.73
CA ASP A 134 12.23 -15.96 -12.69
C ASP A 134 10.97 -16.73 -12.26
N MET A 135 10.74 -16.87 -10.95
CA MET A 135 9.48 -17.41 -10.40
C MET A 135 8.29 -16.50 -10.72
N PHE A 136 8.45 -15.18 -10.57
CA PHE A 136 7.41 -14.21 -10.91
C PHE A 136 7.08 -14.26 -12.41
N LYS A 137 8.11 -14.20 -13.27
CA LYS A 137 7.99 -14.22 -14.74
C LYS A 137 7.25 -15.49 -15.22
N VAL A 138 7.48 -16.65 -14.58
CA VAL A 138 6.74 -17.90 -14.86
C VAL A 138 5.32 -17.89 -14.29
N MET A 139 5.13 -17.51 -13.02
CA MET A 139 3.80 -17.55 -12.38
C MET A 139 2.81 -16.57 -13.03
N PHE A 140 3.29 -15.43 -13.50
CA PHE A 140 2.52 -14.35 -14.11
C PHE A 140 2.80 -14.21 -15.62
N HIS A 141 3.20 -15.28 -16.31
CA HIS A 141 3.43 -15.28 -17.76
C HIS A 141 2.22 -14.74 -18.56
N HIS A 142 1.01 -14.89 -18.03
CA HIS A 142 -0.24 -14.40 -18.63
C HIS A 142 -0.39 -12.87 -18.69
N ILE A 143 0.54 -12.13 -18.07
CA ILE A 143 0.68 -10.68 -18.22
C ILE A 143 1.43 -10.36 -19.52
N SER A 144 2.45 -11.16 -19.88
CA SER A 144 3.21 -10.99 -21.15
C SER A 144 2.48 -11.42 -22.42
N ASP A 145 1.17 -11.73 -22.32
CA ASP A 145 0.25 -11.86 -23.46
C ASP A 145 -0.54 -10.56 -23.74
N ASP A 146 -0.24 -9.45 -23.03
CA ASP A 146 -0.86 -8.13 -23.22
C ASP A 146 -0.14 -7.30 -24.30
N ASP A 147 -0.88 -6.45 -25.01
CA ASP A 147 -0.34 -5.69 -26.15
C ASP A 147 0.64 -4.61 -25.65
N ASN A 148 1.88 -4.61 -26.17
CA ASN A 148 3.00 -3.73 -25.78
C ASN A 148 3.66 -4.02 -24.41
N PHE A 149 3.45 -5.21 -23.84
CA PHE A 149 4.17 -5.63 -22.64
C PHE A 149 5.65 -5.98 -22.91
N GLU A 150 6.55 -5.51 -22.04
CA GLU A 150 7.96 -5.93 -21.96
C GLU A 150 8.33 -6.15 -20.48
N TRP A 151 9.11 -7.19 -20.15
CA TRP A 151 9.45 -7.53 -18.75
C TRP A 151 10.42 -6.54 -18.12
N GLU A 152 11.18 -5.86 -18.96
CA GLU A 152 12.15 -4.82 -18.69
C GLU A 152 11.49 -3.54 -18.13
N ASN A 153 10.21 -3.32 -18.45
CA ASN A 153 9.43 -2.15 -18.01
C ASN A 153 8.59 -2.42 -16.74
N ILE A 154 8.81 -3.55 -16.04
CA ILE A 154 8.06 -3.95 -14.85
C ILE A 154 8.99 -4.07 -13.65
N HIS A 155 8.65 -3.40 -12.55
CA HIS A 155 9.35 -3.57 -11.28
C HIS A 155 8.56 -4.41 -10.26
N THR A 156 9.30 -5.00 -9.35
CA THR A 156 8.78 -5.74 -8.20
C THR A 156 9.47 -5.33 -6.92
N ILE A 157 8.75 -5.42 -5.81
CA ILE A 157 9.33 -5.38 -4.46
C ILE A 157 9.32 -6.81 -3.88
N LYS A 158 10.53 -7.30 -3.58
CA LYS A 158 10.77 -8.62 -2.98
C LYS A 158 11.03 -8.45 -1.49
N LEU A 159 10.51 -9.38 -0.69
CA LEU A 159 10.68 -9.43 0.76
C LEU A 159 11.24 -10.81 1.14
N LYS A 160 12.26 -10.85 2.01
CA LYS A 160 12.82 -12.09 2.57
C LYS A 160 12.75 -12.06 4.10
N ASN A 161 12.64 -13.24 4.70
CA ASN A 161 12.48 -13.48 6.15
C ASN A 161 11.14 -13.05 6.77
N VAL A 162 10.18 -12.57 5.97
CA VAL A 162 8.87 -12.08 6.42
C VAL A 162 7.90 -13.20 6.85
N ASP A 163 7.23 -13.05 8.00
CA ASP A 163 6.04 -13.84 8.36
C ASP A 163 4.84 -13.35 7.54
N LYS A 164 4.18 -14.28 6.85
CA LYS A 164 2.88 -14.12 6.17
C LYS A 164 1.87 -13.23 6.90
N LYS A 165 1.79 -13.30 8.23
CA LYS A 165 0.86 -12.50 9.06
C LYS A 165 1.22 -11.02 9.11
N MET A 166 2.51 -10.70 9.03
CA MET A 166 3.03 -9.33 9.07
C MET A 166 3.20 -8.73 7.67
N LEU A 167 2.93 -9.51 6.61
CA LEU A 167 3.23 -9.15 5.23
C LEU A 167 2.61 -7.82 4.78
N GLU A 168 1.32 -7.62 5.05
CA GLU A 168 0.61 -6.37 4.77
C GLU A 168 1.26 -5.20 5.52
N SER A 169 1.50 -5.37 6.83
CA SER A 169 2.15 -4.35 7.65
C SER A 169 3.53 -3.95 7.11
N TYR A 170 4.36 -4.93 6.74
CA TYR A 170 5.69 -4.69 6.19
C TYR A 170 5.64 -3.95 4.84
N LEU A 171 4.68 -4.28 3.96
CA LEU A 171 4.47 -3.54 2.72
C LEU A 171 4.05 -2.09 2.97
N GLN A 172 3.08 -1.86 3.87
CA GLN A 172 2.61 -0.51 4.19
C GLN A 172 3.72 0.36 4.80
N HIS A 173 4.57 -0.21 5.65
CA HIS A 173 5.75 0.49 6.18
C HIS A 173 6.81 0.72 5.10
N ALA A 174 7.03 -0.24 4.19
CA ALA A 174 7.95 -0.07 3.08
C ALA A 174 7.55 1.10 2.16
N MET A 175 6.27 1.23 1.79
CA MET A 175 5.84 2.36 0.94
C MET A 175 6.10 3.71 1.63
N TYR A 176 5.74 3.83 2.92
CA TYR A 176 5.99 5.04 3.71
C TYR A 176 7.48 5.37 3.84
N ILE A 177 8.32 4.37 4.13
CA ILE A 177 9.77 4.55 4.29
C ILE A 177 10.44 4.87 2.95
N ILE A 178 10.04 4.21 1.86
CA ILE A 178 10.52 4.52 0.49
C ILE A 178 10.22 5.99 0.18
N HIS A 179 8.98 6.44 0.31
CA HIS A 179 8.63 7.83 0.00
C HIS A 179 9.36 8.84 0.90
N LYS A 180 9.55 8.52 2.19
CA LYS A 180 10.21 9.43 3.13
C LYS A 180 11.71 9.59 2.88
N PHE A 181 12.39 8.53 2.42
CA PHE A 181 13.83 8.52 2.18
C PHE A 181 14.22 8.57 0.70
N ALA A 182 13.22 8.59 -0.19
CA ALA A 182 13.29 8.86 -1.61
C ALA A 182 11.99 9.62 -1.99
N PRO A 183 11.86 10.92 -1.66
CA PRO A 183 10.69 11.71 -2.04
C PRO A 183 10.72 12.03 -3.54
N SER A 184 9.55 12.10 -4.16
CA SER A 184 9.38 12.45 -5.58
C SER A 184 8.71 13.82 -5.68
N ASP A 185 9.23 14.67 -6.56
CA ASP A 185 8.66 15.98 -6.87
C ASP A 185 7.47 15.88 -7.87
N LEU A 186 7.26 14.70 -8.49
CA LEU A 186 6.14 14.45 -9.40
C LEU A 186 4.80 14.39 -8.64
N VAL A 187 3.84 15.22 -9.06
CA VAL A 187 2.61 15.50 -8.30
C VAL A 187 1.65 14.31 -8.28
N GLY A 188 1.85 13.39 -7.33
CA GLY A 188 1.07 12.15 -7.16
C GLY A 188 1.85 10.88 -7.45
N ASP A 189 3.14 10.96 -7.77
CA ASP A 189 4.02 9.80 -7.76
C ASP A 189 4.26 9.37 -6.30
N TYR A 190 3.95 8.11 -6.00
CA TYR A 190 4.05 7.56 -4.65
C TYR A 190 4.20 6.03 -4.72
N PRO A 191 5.11 5.43 -3.95
CA PRO A 191 5.40 4.00 -4.03
C PRO A 191 4.17 3.15 -3.71
N GLN A 192 3.88 2.19 -4.58
CA GLN A 192 2.67 1.37 -4.45
C GLN A 192 2.85 -0.09 -4.89
N VAL A 193 2.21 -0.99 -4.15
CA VAL A 193 1.95 -2.38 -4.58
C VAL A 193 0.64 -2.42 -5.36
N TYR A 194 0.75 -2.26 -6.68
CA TYR A 194 -0.38 -2.18 -7.60
C TYR A 194 -0.95 -3.57 -7.97
N GLN A 195 -2.04 -3.58 -8.73
CA GLN A 195 -2.53 -4.76 -9.44
C GLN A 195 -2.35 -4.50 -10.93
N TYR A 196 -1.81 -5.46 -11.68
CA TYR A 196 -1.72 -5.32 -13.13
C TYR A 196 -3.12 -5.15 -13.73
N LEU A 197 -3.33 -4.05 -14.44
CA LEU A 197 -4.55 -3.76 -15.17
C LEU A 197 -4.25 -3.92 -16.65
N TYR A 198 -5.00 -4.80 -17.32
CA TYR A 198 -4.90 -5.10 -18.76
C TYR A 198 -5.49 -3.98 -19.64
N THR A 199 -5.21 -2.73 -19.28
CA THR A 199 -5.70 -1.48 -19.88
C THR A 199 -4.66 -0.40 -19.60
N HIS A 200 -4.00 0.09 -20.64
CA HIS A 200 -2.86 0.99 -20.54
C HIS A 200 -3.28 2.47 -20.37
N ASP A 201 -2.69 3.14 -19.39
CA ASP A 201 -2.50 4.60 -19.35
C ASP A 201 -1.09 4.84 -18.76
N TYR A 202 -0.11 5.14 -19.62
CA TYR A 202 1.27 5.48 -19.24
C TYR A 202 1.55 6.96 -19.52
N PHE A 203 2.07 7.71 -18.54
CA PHE A 203 2.85 8.93 -18.80
C PHE A 203 3.56 9.46 -17.53
N THR A 204 4.87 9.66 -17.61
CA THR A 204 5.56 10.82 -17.02
C THR A 204 6.93 11.01 -17.68
N GLU A 205 7.42 12.26 -17.73
CA GLU A 205 8.79 12.63 -18.12
C GLU A 205 9.51 13.20 -16.87
N PRO A 206 10.83 12.99 -16.70
CA PRO A 206 11.54 13.30 -15.45
C PRO A 206 12.38 14.59 -15.48
N GLU A 207 12.68 15.15 -14.29
CA GLU A 207 13.77 16.12 -14.05
C GLU A 207 14.49 15.82 -12.71
N GLU A 208 15.72 16.30 -12.54
CA GLU A 208 16.57 16.09 -11.34
C GLU A 208 16.04 16.91 -10.11
N ILE A 209 16.31 16.60 -8.83
CA ILE A 209 17.54 16.12 -8.14
C ILE A 209 17.17 15.12 -6.99
N LEU A 210 17.94 14.71 -5.96
CA LEU A 210 19.20 15.13 -5.29
C LEU A 210 19.80 13.95 -4.48
N GLU A 211 21.12 13.91 -4.25
CA GLU A 211 21.79 12.87 -3.41
C GLU A 211 21.79 13.17 -1.90
N GLY A 212 21.67 12.11 -1.08
CA GLY A 212 21.93 12.13 0.37
C GLY A 212 22.25 10.75 0.94
N GLU A 213 22.98 10.68 2.06
CA GLU A 213 23.33 9.40 2.71
C GLU A 213 22.11 8.79 3.44
N VAL A 214 21.39 7.91 2.76
CA VAL A 214 20.25 7.17 3.32
C VAL A 214 20.72 6.02 4.23
N SER A 215 20.07 5.83 5.38
CA SER A 215 20.27 4.67 6.24
C SER A 215 19.44 3.48 5.73
N ASN A 216 20.06 2.51 5.06
CA ASN A 216 19.37 1.33 4.52
C ASN A 216 18.90 0.31 5.59
N ASN A 217 18.88 0.68 6.88
CA ASN A 217 18.29 -0.12 7.96
C ASN A 217 17.29 0.74 8.74
N PHE A 218 16.06 0.24 8.84
CA PHE A 218 14.95 0.88 9.54
C PHE A 218 14.36 -0.07 10.60
N ARG A 219 13.50 0.45 11.48
CA ARG A 219 12.70 -0.34 12.42
C ARG A 219 11.23 -0.32 12.02
N MET A 220 10.50 -1.37 12.37
CA MET A 220 9.05 -1.40 12.21
C MET A 220 8.38 -0.33 13.07
N GLY A 221 7.39 0.36 12.51
CA GLY A 221 6.59 1.36 13.20
C GLY A 221 5.56 0.70 14.14
N LYS A 222 5.21 1.40 15.21
CA LYS A 222 4.40 0.86 16.30
C LYS A 222 2.95 0.51 15.93
N TYR A 223 2.41 1.13 14.87
CA TYR A 223 1.02 0.97 14.43
C TYR A 223 0.94 0.98 12.89
N THR A 224 0.29 -0.03 12.30
CA THR A 224 0.16 -0.14 10.83
C THR A 224 -0.97 0.73 10.28
N ASP A 225 -2.16 0.64 10.87
CA ASP A 225 -3.39 1.29 10.38
C ASP A 225 -3.24 2.79 10.03
N PRO A 226 -2.59 3.66 10.85
CA PRO A 226 -2.38 5.05 10.48
C PRO A 226 -1.44 5.23 9.28
N ILE A 227 -0.45 4.36 9.12
CA ILE A 227 0.44 4.37 7.94
C ILE A 227 -0.36 3.93 6.70
N SER A 228 -1.19 2.89 6.79
CA SER A 228 -2.09 2.50 5.70
C SER A 228 -3.03 3.63 5.26
N PHE A 229 -3.55 4.42 6.21
CA PHE A 229 -4.40 5.58 5.91
C PHE A 229 -3.62 6.76 5.31
N TYR A 230 -2.38 6.99 5.73
CA TYR A 230 -1.49 7.98 5.10
C TYR A 230 -1.14 7.58 3.66
N ASN A 231 -0.79 6.31 3.43
CA ASN A 231 -0.51 5.76 2.11
C ASN A 231 -1.74 5.86 1.18
N GLU A 232 -2.94 5.54 1.69
CA GLU A 232 -4.21 5.77 0.99
C GLU A 232 -4.42 7.26 0.66
N GLY A 233 -4.09 8.15 1.60
CA GLY A 233 -4.14 9.61 1.44
C GLY A 233 -3.24 10.10 0.30
N LYS A 234 -1.96 9.71 0.29
CA LYS A 234 -0.98 10.09 -0.75
C LYS A 234 -1.41 9.60 -2.14
N GLN A 235 -1.82 8.33 -2.26
CA GLN A 235 -2.23 7.74 -3.54
C GLN A 235 -3.50 8.38 -4.12
N LYS A 236 -4.45 8.80 -3.26
CA LYS A 236 -5.76 9.32 -3.69
C LYS A 236 -5.87 10.86 -3.63
N LYS A 237 -4.88 11.53 -3.02
CA LYS A 237 -4.92 12.93 -2.60
C LYS A 237 -6.17 13.23 -1.75
N ASP A 238 -6.48 12.32 -0.82
CA ASP A 238 -7.70 12.34 -0.01
C ASP A 238 -7.48 12.88 1.40
N PHE A 239 -7.96 14.10 1.65
CA PHE A 239 -8.04 14.72 2.97
C PHE A 239 -8.59 13.77 4.05
N LEU A 240 -9.65 13.00 3.76
CA LEU A 240 -10.31 12.17 4.77
C LEU A 240 -9.43 10.99 5.18
N SER A 241 -8.59 10.46 4.30
CA SER A 241 -7.64 9.39 4.63
C SER A 241 -6.50 9.91 5.49
N PHE A 242 -5.94 11.09 5.22
CA PHE A 242 -5.04 11.75 6.16
C PHE A 242 -5.71 12.06 7.51
N TYR A 243 -6.98 12.48 7.51
CA TYR A 243 -7.71 12.74 8.76
C TYR A 243 -7.92 11.48 9.62
N LYS A 244 -8.12 10.30 9.02
CA LYS A 244 -8.19 9.01 9.76
C LYS A 244 -6.91 8.72 10.56
N VAL A 245 -5.75 9.24 10.13
CA VAL A 245 -4.49 9.14 10.88
C VAL A 245 -4.62 9.83 12.23
N LEU A 246 -5.21 11.04 12.26
CA LEU A 246 -5.48 11.77 13.50
C LEU A 246 -6.57 11.07 14.33
N GLU A 247 -7.66 10.60 13.69
CA GLU A 247 -8.74 9.86 14.37
C GLU A 247 -8.20 8.62 15.12
N TYR A 248 -7.26 7.89 14.52
CA TYR A 248 -6.59 6.75 15.14
C TYR A 248 -5.88 7.14 16.44
N PHE A 249 -5.23 8.30 16.46
CA PHE A 249 -4.46 8.77 17.61
C PHE A 249 -5.28 9.55 18.66
N PHE A 250 -6.52 9.95 18.39
CA PHE A 250 -7.39 10.64 19.36
C PHE A 250 -7.52 9.93 20.71
N ILE A 251 -7.57 8.60 20.72
CA ILE A 251 -7.63 7.78 21.95
C ILE A 251 -6.24 7.27 22.35
N ILE A 252 -5.38 6.94 21.38
CA ILE A 252 -4.05 6.36 21.64
C ILE A 252 -3.10 7.35 22.33
N ASN A 253 -3.22 8.66 22.09
CA ASN A 253 -2.46 9.69 22.82
C ASN A 253 -2.89 9.83 24.30
N ARG A 254 -4.05 9.28 24.69
CA ARG A 254 -4.70 9.47 26.00
C ARG A 254 -4.47 8.32 26.98
N LYS A 255 -3.47 7.46 26.73
CA LYS A 255 -3.14 6.30 27.58
C LYS A 255 -2.88 6.69 29.04
N ASP A 256 -2.22 7.83 29.27
CA ASP A 256 -1.96 8.34 30.62
C ASP A 256 -3.23 8.76 31.36
N ASP A 257 -4.23 9.32 30.65
CA ASP A 257 -5.55 9.65 31.20
C ASP A 257 -6.23 8.37 31.75
N PHE A 258 -6.24 7.28 30.96
CA PHE A 258 -6.77 5.99 31.39
C PHE A 258 -5.95 5.38 32.55
N GLU A 259 -4.62 5.46 32.50
CA GLU A 259 -3.76 5.00 33.60
C GLU A 259 -4.01 5.78 34.89
N ALA A 260 -4.28 7.08 34.84
CA ALA A 260 -4.60 7.88 36.01
C ALA A 260 -5.88 7.36 36.71
N HIS A 261 -6.96 7.11 35.95
CA HIS A 261 -8.18 6.52 36.50
C HIS A 261 -7.97 5.11 37.07
N ILE A 262 -7.14 4.28 36.42
CA ILE A 262 -6.77 2.94 36.94
C ILE A 262 -5.96 3.06 38.25
N LYS A 263 -5.02 4.01 38.34
CA LYS A 263 -4.21 4.25 39.55
C LYS A 263 -5.07 4.74 40.71
N THR A 264 -6.06 5.61 40.47
CA THR A 264 -7.07 6.00 41.46
C THR A 264 -7.91 4.81 41.90
N TYR A 265 -8.43 3.99 40.98
CA TYR A 265 -9.17 2.78 41.33
C TYR A 265 -8.36 1.81 42.20
N ILE A 266 -7.07 1.60 41.89
CA ILE A 266 -6.19 0.72 42.68
C ILE A 266 -6.07 1.19 44.13
N LYS A 267 -6.08 2.50 44.38
CA LYS A 267 -6.01 3.12 45.71
C LYS A 267 -7.36 3.13 46.43
N ASP A 268 -8.38 3.70 45.81
CA ASP A 268 -9.64 4.09 46.48
C ASP A 268 -10.79 3.07 46.30
N LYS A 269 -10.63 2.10 45.40
CA LYS A 269 -11.57 0.98 45.11
C LYS A 269 -12.96 1.37 44.58
N ASP A 270 -13.24 2.64 44.33
CA ASP A 270 -14.48 3.08 43.68
C ASP A 270 -14.48 2.70 42.18
N LEU A 271 -15.27 1.68 41.84
CA LEU A 271 -15.44 1.19 40.48
C LEU A 271 -16.34 2.12 39.64
N ASP A 272 -17.27 2.83 40.25
CA ASP A 272 -18.20 3.73 39.56
C ASP A 272 -17.47 5.02 39.15
N GLU A 273 -16.52 5.51 39.97
CA GLU A 273 -15.61 6.60 39.60
C GLU A 273 -14.67 6.18 38.46
N MET A 274 -14.10 4.98 38.52
CA MET A 274 -13.27 4.43 37.43
C MET A 274 -14.04 4.35 36.10
N ILE A 275 -15.26 3.80 36.13
CA ILE A 275 -16.10 3.65 34.93
C ILE A 275 -16.50 5.03 34.37
N ARG A 276 -16.83 6.00 35.24
CA ARG A 276 -17.12 7.38 34.80
C ARG A 276 -15.91 8.02 34.11
N GLY A 277 -14.74 8.05 34.77
CA GLY A 277 -13.54 8.66 34.18
C GLY A 277 -13.14 8.07 32.83
N ILE A 278 -13.14 6.73 32.72
CA ILE A 278 -12.88 6.04 31.45
C ILE A 278 -13.95 6.37 30.39
N SER A 279 -15.21 6.51 30.79
CA SER A 279 -16.30 6.90 29.88
C SER A 279 -16.18 8.36 29.44
N ASP A 280 -15.77 9.27 30.31
CA ASP A 280 -15.62 10.70 29.99
C ASP A 280 -14.46 10.92 29.00
N VAL A 281 -13.35 10.21 29.18
CA VAL A 281 -12.21 10.19 28.24
C VAL A 281 -12.61 9.64 26.85
N TYR A 282 -13.53 8.67 26.79
CA TYR A 282 -13.97 8.03 25.54
C TYR A 282 -15.09 8.81 24.82
N ASN A 283 -16.00 9.45 25.56
CA ASN A 283 -17.15 10.20 25.01
C ASN A 283 -16.84 11.70 24.78
N ASP A 284 -15.57 12.07 24.84
CA ASP A 284 -15.12 13.43 24.54
C ASP A 284 -15.45 13.81 23.09
N LYS A 285 -15.77 15.09 22.84
CA LYS A 285 -16.24 15.52 21.51
C LYS A 285 -15.09 15.52 20.52
N GLU A 286 -15.35 15.18 19.26
CA GLU A 286 -14.33 15.14 18.19
C GLU A 286 -13.49 16.44 18.12
N ARG A 287 -14.13 17.62 18.19
CA ARG A 287 -13.47 18.93 18.31
C ARG A 287 -12.50 19.05 19.51
N ASN A 288 -12.85 18.46 20.66
CA ASN A 288 -11.97 18.41 21.83
C ASN A 288 -10.82 17.43 21.60
N LEU A 289 -11.08 16.26 21.00
CA LEU A 289 -10.06 15.24 20.73
C LEU A 289 -8.97 15.75 19.77
N ILE A 290 -9.35 16.56 18.78
CA ILE A 290 -8.45 17.28 17.88
C ILE A 290 -7.57 18.26 18.67
N GLU A 291 -8.19 19.12 19.50
CA GLU A 291 -7.47 20.07 20.36
C GLU A 291 -6.51 19.37 21.35
N ILE A 292 -6.92 18.23 21.93
CA ILE A 292 -6.09 17.41 22.83
C ILE A 292 -4.89 16.79 22.09
N LEU A 293 -5.10 16.29 20.86
CA LEU A 293 -4.03 15.72 20.03
C LEU A 293 -3.02 16.82 19.64
N ILE A 294 -3.48 17.94 19.07
CA ILE A 294 -2.66 19.08 18.64
C ILE A 294 -1.78 19.63 19.77
N ASN A 295 -2.31 19.70 21.00
CA ASN A 295 -1.54 20.18 22.16
C ASN A 295 -0.50 19.17 22.67
N LYS A 296 -0.54 17.90 22.22
CA LYS A 296 0.48 16.86 22.50
C LYS A 296 1.46 16.64 21.35
N ILE A 297 1.25 17.28 20.18
CA ILE A 297 2.18 17.14 19.06
C ILE A 297 3.42 18.02 19.30
N GLU A 298 4.58 17.39 19.27
CA GLU A 298 5.88 18.05 19.34
C GLU A 298 6.28 18.59 17.96
N HIS A 299 6.93 19.76 17.91
CA HIS A 299 7.39 20.40 16.67
C HIS A 299 6.27 20.70 15.65
N ILE A 300 5.04 20.97 16.10
CA ILE A 300 3.91 21.35 15.25
C ILE A 300 4.02 22.80 14.72
N GLU A 301 4.89 23.60 15.29
CA GLU A 301 5.01 25.04 15.01
C GLU A 301 5.15 25.38 13.51
N PRO A 302 5.96 24.67 12.68
CA PRO A 302 6.02 24.93 11.23
C PRO A 302 4.70 24.68 10.48
N ILE A 303 3.83 23.81 10.99
CA ILE A 303 2.50 23.56 10.41
C ILE A 303 1.55 24.71 10.74
N LEU A 304 1.69 25.31 11.92
CA LEU A 304 0.91 26.48 12.33
C LEU A 304 1.37 27.74 11.61
N ASP A 305 2.69 27.93 11.46
CA ASP A 305 3.28 28.99 10.64
C ASP A 305 2.78 28.90 9.18
N LEU A 306 2.74 27.68 8.62
CA LEU A 306 2.18 27.44 7.29
C LEU A 306 0.68 27.78 7.25
N ALA A 307 -0.13 27.28 8.20
CA ALA A 307 -1.57 27.54 8.26
C ALA A 307 -1.88 29.04 8.41
N PHE A 308 -1.09 29.77 9.20
CA PHE A 308 -1.18 31.22 9.34
C PHE A 308 -0.77 31.94 8.04
N SER A 309 0.31 31.52 7.37
CA SER A 309 0.72 32.07 6.07
C SER A 309 -0.33 31.87 4.96
N LYS A 310 -1.17 30.84 5.09
CA LYS A 310 -2.34 30.56 4.25
C LYS A 310 -3.64 31.22 4.72
N GLY A 311 -3.63 31.94 5.85
CA GLY A 311 -4.82 32.59 6.41
C GLY A 311 -5.90 31.62 6.94
N LEU A 312 -5.53 30.35 7.18
CA LEU A 312 -6.43 29.33 7.73
C LEU A 312 -6.66 29.50 9.24
N ILE A 313 -5.81 30.30 9.90
CA ILE A 313 -5.90 30.77 11.29
C ILE A 313 -5.46 32.23 11.37
N SER A 314 -6.00 32.97 12.33
CA SER A 314 -5.69 34.39 12.57
C SER A 314 -4.40 34.62 13.37
N ASN A 315 -3.87 33.59 14.03
CA ASN A 315 -2.68 33.65 14.86
C ASN A 315 -1.89 32.34 14.81
N GLN A 316 -0.60 32.40 14.46
CA GLN A 316 0.31 31.25 14.42
C GLN A 316 0.43 30.47 15.75
N ASP A 317 0.26 31.14 16.90
CA ASP A 317 0.33 30.46 18.21
C ASP A 317 -1.00 29.77 18.61
N ASP A 318 -2.11 30.02 17.91
CA ASP A 318 -3.44 29.57 18.34
C ASP A 318 -3.77 28.14 17.88
N LYS A 319 -3.17 27.17 18.58
CA LYS A 319 -3.47 25.73 18.48
C LYS A 319 -4.96 25.40 18.63
N LYS A 320 -5.75 26.27 19.30
CA LYS A 320 -7.19 26.08 19.49
C LYS A 320 -7.98 26.57 18.28
N GLU A 321 -7.67 27.74 17.71
CA GLU A 321 -8.25 28.19 16.45
C GLU A 321 -8.00 27.15 15.35
N PHE A 322 -6.76 26.68 15.23
CA PHE A 322 -6.36 25.63 14.30
C PHE A 322 -7.22 24.35 14.45
N ALA A 323 -7.40 23.87 15.69
CA ALA A 323 -8.25 22.72 15.99
C ALA A 323 -9.74 22.92 15.62
N ASN A 324 -10.27 24.12 15.85
CA ASN A 324 -11.66 24.45 15.53
C ASN A 324 -11.88 24.50 14.01
N ASN A 325 -10.96 25.13 13.27
CA ASN A 325 -11.07 25.35 11.83
C ASN A 325 -10.85 24.03 11.06
N LEU A 326 -9.91 23.18 11.49
CA LEU A 326 -9.71 21.84 10.94
C LEU A 326 -10.97 20.96 11.06
N TYR A 327 -11.65 21.01 12.22
CA TYR A 327 -12.92 20.30 12.46
C TYR A 327 -14.06 20.82 11.56
N GLU A 328 -14.14 22.13 11.35
CA GLU A 328 -15.13 22.73 10.45
C GLU A 328 -14.86 22.37 8.99
N TYR A 329 -13.60 22.38 8.56
CA TYR A 329 -13.22 21.94 7.22
C TYR A 329 -13.55 20.46 6.99
N ARG A 330 -13.17 19.56 7.91
CA ARG A 330 -13.50 18.12 7.83
C ARG A 330 -15.00 17.89 7.73
N ASN A 331 -15.79 18.59 8.54
CA ASN A 331 -17.25 18.50 8.47
C ASN A 331 -17.82 19.09 7.17
N SER A 332 -17.18 20.07 6.54
CA SER A 332 -17.58 20.52 5.20
C SER A 332 -17.36 19.43 4.13
N ARG A 333 -16.24 18.69 4.18
CA ARG A 333 -15.96 17.54 3.30
C ARG A 333 -16.94 16.38 3.54
N VAL A 334 -17.24 16.04 4.80
CA VAL A 334 -18.16 14.93 5.16
C VAL A 334 -19.64 15.28 4.93
N HIS A 335 -20.06 16.51 5.24
CA HIS A 335 -21.46 16.95 5.22
C HIS A 335 -21.79 17.94 4.09
N GLY A 336 -20.99 18.00 3.02
CA GLY A 336 -21.17 18.81 1.80
C GLY A 336 -22.44 18.55 0.97
N LYS A 337 -23.48 17.96 1.58
CA LYS A 337 -24.85 17.79 1.03
C LYS A 337 -25.94 18.38 1.94
N GLY A 338 -25.57 19.01 3.08
CA GLY A 338 -26.53 19.42 4.13
C GLY A 338 -26.48 20.89 4.58
N GLY A 339 -25.53 21.70 4.09
CA GLY A 339 -25.36 23.11 4.49
C GLY A 339 -26.06 24.11 3.56
N ALA A 340 -26.74 25.11 4.13
CA ALA A 340 -27.52 26.09 3.37
C ALA A 340 -26.67 27.27 2.85
N ASN A 341 -25.82 27.02 1.86
CA ASN A 341 -25.38 28.00 0.85
C ASN A 341 -24.78 27.24 -0.34
N PHE A 342 -25.67 26.73 -1.21
CA PHE A 342 -25.29 25.91 -2.35
C PHE A 342 -24.91 26.79 -3.55
N GLU A 343 -23.78 27.49 -3.47
CA GLU A 343 -23.05 27.78 -4.70
C GLU A 343 -22.58 26.45 -5.25
N LEU A 344 -23.17 26.06 -6.38
CA LEU A 344 -22.80 24.87 -7.10
C LEU A 344 -21.42 25.17 -7.70
N LEU A 345 -20.36 24.61 -7.10
CA LEU A 345 -19.00 24.66 -7.63
C LEU A 345 -18.97 23.88 -8.96
N VAL A 346 -19.43 24.55 -10.01
CA VAL A 346 -19.30 24.10 -11.40
C VAL A 346 -17.81 24.16 -11.71
N PRO A 347 -17.15 23.05 -12.07
CA PRO A 347 -15.72 23.04 -12.37
C PRO A 347 -15.41 24.02 -13.52
N ALA A 348 -14.89 25.19 -13.15
CA ALA A 348 -14.58 26.23 -14.10
C ALA A 348 -13.21 25.92 -14.72
N ILE A 349 -13.21 25.53 -15.99
CA ILE A 349 -12.02 25.12 -16.76
C ILE A 349 -10.90 26.18 -16.77
N LEU A 350 -11.20 27.42 -16.37
CA LEU A 350 -10.28 28.56 -16.29
C LEU A 350 -9.92 28.99 -14.85
N ASN A 351 -10.51 28.38 -13.82
CA ASN A 351 -10.09 28.60 -12.44
C ASN A 351 -9.05 27.54 -12.08
N SER A 352 -7.79 27.94 -11.95
CA SER A 352 -6.72 27.12 -11.38
C SER A 352 -6.84 26.93 -9.86
N ASP A 353 -7.64 27.77 -9.21
CA ASP A 353 -7.55 28.03 -7.78
C ASP A 353 -8.49 27.14 -6.96
N ASP A 354 -8.31 25.82 -7.10
CA ASP A 354 -8.60 24.84 -6.03
C ASP A 354 -7.28 24.52 -5.30
N SER A 355 -6.56 25.56 -4.88
CA SER A 355 -5.40 25.45 -3.99
C SER A 355 -5.88 25.00 -2.62
N ASN A 356 -6.03 23.69 -2.44
CA ASN A 356 -6.67 23.13 -1.26
C ASN A 356 -5.68 23.06 -0.09
N GLU A 357 -5.42 24.20 0.53
CA GLU A 357 -4.37 24.37 1.54
C GLU A 357 -4.55 23.46 2.77
N TRP A 358 -5.78 23.09 3.09
CA TRP A 358 -6.09 22.11 4.12
C TRP A 358 -5.62 20.68 3.79
N GLU A 359 -5.43 20.31 2.53
CA GLU A 359 -4.85 19.02 2.14
C GLU A 359 -3.34 18.99 2.42
N ILE A 360 -2.61 20.05 2.11
CA ILE A 360 -1.19 20.19 2.47
C ILE A 360 -1.02 20.18 4.00
N ILE A 361 -1.88 20.91 4.71
CA ILE A 361 -1.84 20.96 6.18
C ILE A 361 -2.14 19.61 6.82
N ILE A 362 -3.17 18.87 6.37
CA ILE A 362 -3.50 17.57 6.97
C ILE A 362 -2.48 16.49 6.61
N GLU A 363 -1.85 16.55 5.43
CA GLU A 363 -0.79 15.63 5.04
C GLU A 363 0.44 15.80 5.94
N ASN A 364 0.93 17.04 6.09
CA ASN A 364 2.05 17.36 6.98
C ASN A 364 1.74 17.00 8.45
N LEU A 365 0.50 17.23 8.89
CA LEU A 365 0.06 16.92 10.26
C LEU A 365 -0.07 15.42 10.50
N ALA A 366 -0.58 14.67 9.51
CA ALA A 366 -0.65 13.21 9.55
C ALA A 366 0.75 12.57 9.54
N GLU A 367 1.69 13.11 8.76
CA GLU A 367 3.09 12.66 8.81
C GLU A 367 3.70 12.94 10.20
N LEU A 368 3.61 14.16 10.72
CA LEU A 368 4.18 14.51 12.03
C LEU A 368 3.61 13.63 13.17
N VAL A 369 2.31 13.32 13.10
CA VAL A 369 1.64 12.36 13.99
C VAL A 369 2.20 10.94 13.84
N ILE A 370 2.46 10.46 12.63
CA ILE A 370 3.11 9.15 12.39
C ILE A 370 4.56 9.15 12.90
N LEU A 371 5.33 10.21 12.65
CA LEU A 371 6.70 10.35 13.14
C LEU A 371 6.74 10.26 14.67
N GLN A 372 5.89 11.01 15.36
CA GLN A 372 5.86 11.02 16.82
C GLN A 372 5.30 9.71 17.39
N PHE A 373 4.15 9.21 16.93
CA PHE A 373 3.48 8.09 17.62
C PHE A 373 3.80 6.69 17.07
N CYS A 374 4.28 6.55 15.83
CA CYS A 374 4.75 5.27 15.27
C CYS A 374 6.27 5.08 15.38
N TYR A 375 7.08 6.15 15.29
CA TYR A 375 8.54 6.04 15.10
C TYR A 375 9.41 6.74 16.15
N SER A 376 8.88 7.61 17.02
CA SER A 376 9.66 8.05 18.19
C SER A 376 9.97 6.85 19.08
N GLN A 377 11.17 6.82 19.64
CA GLN A 377 11.61 5.67 20.41
C GLN A 377 10.85 5.61 21.74
N SER A 378 10.19 4.48 21.99
CA SER A 378 9.91 4.09 23.37
C SER A 378 11.25 3.68 24.00
N GLU A 379 11.63 4.33 25.10
CA GLU A 379 12.83 4.01 25.89
C GLU A 379 12.82 2.56 26.43
#